data_AF-A0A350UZG3-F1
#
_entry.id   AF-A0A350UZG3-F1
#
_cell.length_a   1.000
_cell.length_b   1.000
_cell.length_c   1.000
_cell.angle_alpha   90.00
_cell.angle_beta   90.00
_cell.angle_gamma   90.00
#
_symmetry.space_group_name_H-M   'P 1'
#
loop_
_entity.id
_entity.type
_entity.pdbx_description
1 polymer ?
#
loop_
_entity_poly.entity_id
_entity_poly.type
_entity_poly.pdbx_seq_one_letter_code
_entity_poly.pdbx_strand_id
1 'polypeptide(L)'
;MGITIHYQGKINELSMIDNFIDELSDISCELDWKNHIIDDSKLNIKGILLSPPSGSEPLSFLFDKSTGIIKDRIILAFDDMGDDHYKYNHVKTQFAPINIHITIIKLLKYLKEKYLSDLIVTDEGDYWETENAELLQSKFD
;
A
#
# COMPACT_ATOMS: atom_id res chain seq x y z
N MET A 1 3.78 19.29 -9.05
CA MET A 1 2.66 18.32 -9.01
C MET A 1 3.04 17.24 -8.02
N GLY A 2 2.10 16.68 -7.26
CA GLY A 2 2.43 15.62 -6.31
C GLY A 2 2.78 14.33 -7.06
N ILE A 3 3.74 13.55 -6.55
CA ILE A 3 4.01 12.18 -6.99
C ILE A 3 3.29 11.24 -6.03
N THR A 4 2.34 10.50 -6.60
CA THR A 4 1.47 9.57 -5.90
C THR A 4 1.57 8.18 -6.52
N ILE A 5 1.58 7.17 -5.66
CA ILE A 5 1.43 5.77 -6.06
C ILE A 5 0.02 5.35 -5.68
N HIS A 6 -0.81 5.02 -6.66
CA HIS A 6 -2.14 4.47 -6.47
C HIS A 6 -2.08 2.96 -6.60
N TYR A 7 -2.82 2.24 -5.75
CA TYR A 7 -2.89 0.79 -5.81
C TYR A 7 -4.25 0.26 -5.36
N GLN A 8 -4.65 -0.85 -5.97
CA GLN A 8 -5.86 -1.60 -5.62
C GLN A 8 -5.65 -3.07 -5.92
N GLY A 9 -6.35 -3.93 -5.19
CA GLY A 9 -6.27 -5.37 -5.40
C GLY A 9 -6.94 -6.16 -4.29
N LYS A 10 -6.75 -7.47 -4.33
CA LYS A 10 -7.30 -8.43 -3.39
C LYS A 10 -6.25 -9.47 -3.05
N ILE A 11 -6.29 -9.95 -1.80
CA ILE A 11 -5.47 -11.07 -1.40
C ILE A 11 -5.94 -12.37 -2.07
N ASN A 12 -4.97 -13.12 -2.59
CA ASN A 12 -5.21 -14.37 -3.34
C ASN A 12 -6.08 -15.34 -2.54
N GLU A 13 -5.76 -15.51 -1.25
CA GLU A 13 -6.50 -16.36 -0.31
C GLU A 13 -6.64 -15.67 1.05
N LEU A 14 -7.83 -15.73 1.66
CA LEU A 14 -8.11 -15.08 2.95
C LEU A 14 -7.24 -15.63 4.09
N SER A 15 -6.85 -16.91 4.00
CA SER A 15 -5.94 -17.57 4.94
C SER A 15 -4.53 -16.95 4.95
N MET A 16 -4.13 -16.24 3.89
CA MET A 16 -2.82 -15.61 3.78
C MET A 16 -2.74 -14.25 4.46
N ILE A 17 -3.86 -13.68 4.95
CA ILE A 17 -3.87 -12.35 5.57
C ILE A 17 -2.89 -12.27 6.75
N ASP A 18 -2.85 -13.31 7.59
CA ASP A 18 -1.96 -13.33 8.76
C ASP A 18 -0.49 -13.41 8.33
N ASN A 19 -0.16 -14.31 7.40
CA ASN A 19 1.20 -14.41 6.85
C ASN A 19 1.66 -13.11 6.15
N PHE A 20 0.74 -12.45 5.45
CA PHE A 20 1.00 -11.15 4.80
C PHE A 20 1.34 -10.08 5.84
N ILE A 21 0.59 -10.02 6.94
CA ILE A 21 0.81 -9.05 8.03
C ILE A 21 2.14 -9.33 8.72
N ASP A 22 2.42 -10.59 9.06
CA ASP A 22 3.66 -11.00 9.72
C ASP A 22 4.88 -10.63 8.86
N GLU A 23 4.83 -10.94 7.57
CA GLU A 23 5.92 -10.63 6.66
C GLU A 23 6.12 -9.12 6.43
N LEU A 24 5.04 -8.35 6.31
CA LEU A 24 5.17 -6.88 6.25
C LEU A 24 5.65 -6.29 7.57
N SER A 25 5.32 -6.91 8.71
CA SER A 25 5.87 -6.52 10.00
C SER A 25 7.38 -6.75 10.04
N ASP A 26 7.86 -7.89 9.55
CA ASP A 26 9.29 -8.20 9.47
C ASP A 26 10.02 -7.25 8.52
N ILE A 27 9.51 -7.08 7.29
CA ILE A 27 10.09 -6.15 6.30
C ILE A 27 10.13 -4.72 6.84
N SER A 28 9.06 -4.26 7.48
CA SER A 28 9.05 -2.91 8.05
C SER A 28 10.04 -2.76 9.20
N CYS A 29 10.23 -3.78 10.03
CA CYS A 29 11.27 -3.78 11.05
C CYS A 29 12.68 -3.70 10.44
N GLU A 30 12.96 -4.46 9.37
CA GLU A 30 14.26 -4.43 8.67
C GLU A 30 14.54 -3.06 8.01
N LEU A 31 13.50 -2.40 7.50
CA LEU A 31 13.59 -1.09 6.86
C LEU A 31 13.56 0.09 7.85
N ASP A 32 13.43 -0.16 9.16
CA ASP A 32 13.19 0.85 10.21
C ASP A 32 11.92 1.69 9.96
N TRP A 33 10.89 1.05 9.42
CA TRP A 33 9.56 1.63 9.21
C TRP A 33 8.67 1.29 10.40
N LYS A 34 7.95 2.28 10.93
CA LYS A 34 6.94 1.99 11.96
C LYS A 34 5.78 1.24 11.34
N ASN A 35 5.24 0.26 12.03
CA ASN A 35 4.04 -0.43 11.62
C ASN A 35 2.94 -0.37 12.69
N HIS A 36 1.70 -0.61 12.27
CA HIS A 36 0.56 -0.77 13.15
C HIS A 36 -0.40 -1.81 12.57
N ILE A 37 -0.60 -2.90 13.30
CA ILE A 37 -1.55 -3.97 12.92
C ILE A 37 -2.97 -3.55 13.32
N ILE A 38 -3.93 -3.76 12.44
CA ILE A 38 -5.35 -3.50 12.67
C ILE A 38 -6.12 -4.81 12.53
N ASP A 39 -6.94 -5.12 13.53
CA ASP A 39 -7.88 -6.23 13.51
C ASP A 39 -9.20 -5.73 14.13
N ASP A 40 -10.13 -5.30 13.27
CA ASP A 40 -11.41 -4.74 13.70
C ASP A 40 -12.55 -5.62 13.21
N SER A 41 -13.24 -6.26 14.16
CA SER A 41 -14.38 -7.13 13.87
C SER A 41 -15.68 -6.37 13.57
N LYS A 42 -15.81 -5.10 13.99
CA LYS A 42 -16.99 -4.29 13.70
C LYS A 42 -16.98 -3.80 12.26
N LEU A 43 -15.81 -3.35 11.78
CA LEU A 43 -15.60 -2.93 10.40
C LEU A 43 -15.32 -4.09 9.45
N ASN A 44 -15.20 -5.31 9.97
CA ASN A 44 -14.86 -6.53 9.23
C ASN A 44 -13.55 -6.40 8.45
N ILE A 45 -12.52 -5.80 9.06
CA ILE A 45 -11.22 -5.56 8.44
C ILE A 45 -10.06 -6.13 9.25
N LYS A 46 -9.00 -6.53 8.55
CA LYS A 46 -7.71 -6.92 9.15
C LYS A 46 -6.56 -6.52 8.25
N GLY A 47 -5.45 -6.06 8.81
CA GLY A 47 -4.34 -5.61 7.99
C GLY A 47 -3.24 -4.88 8.76
N ILE A 48 -2.44 -4.11 8.03
CA ILE A 48 -1.28 -3.40 8.56
C ILE A 48 -1.13 -2.03 7.90
N LEU A 49 -0.73 -1.04 8.70
CA LEU A 49 -0.28 0.26 8.24
C LEU A 49 1.24 0.32 8.36
N LEU A 50 1.92 0.82 7.32
CA LEU A 50 3.38 1.00 7.30
C LEU A 50 3.71 2.47 7.17
N SER A 51 4.65 2.98 7.96
CA SER A 51 5.07 4.39 7.96
C SER A 51 6.55 4.49 7.63
N PRO A 52 6.90 4.74 6.35
CA PRO A 52 8.28 5.03 5.97
C PRO A 52 8.82 6.28 6.70
N PRO A 53 10.14 6.38 6.91
CA PRO A 53 10.78 7.58 7.44
C PRO A 53 10.47 8.81 6.58
N SER A 54 10.09 9.90 7.24
CA SER A 54 9.87 11.28 6.77
C SER A 54 9.53 11.53 5.29
N GLY A 55 8.43 12.23 5.04
CA GLY A 55 8.09 12.80 3.73
C GLY A 55 7.20 11.92 2.85
N SER A 56 6.89 10.70 3.30
CA SER A 56 5.86 9.84 2.72
C SER A 56 4.63 9.80 3.64
N GLU A 57 3.45 9.68 3.03
CA GLU A 57 2.26 9.21 3.76
C GLU A 57 2.43 7.73 4.17
N PRO A 58 1.69 7.25 5.20
CA PRO A 58 1.68 5.83 5.53
C PRO A 58 1.03 5.00 4.41
N LEU A 59 1.58 3.81 4.15
CA LEU A 59 0.96 2.81 3.31
C LEU A 59 -0.09 2.06 4.12
N SER A 60 -1.20 1.71 3.47
CA SER A 60 -2.33 1.02 4.09
C SER A 60 -2.66 -0.27 3.34
N PHE A 61 -2.63 -1.39 4.04
CA PHE A 61 -3.10 -2.68 3.53
C PHE A 61 -4.13 -3.24 4.51
N LEU A 62 -5.36 -2.76 4.41
CA LEU A 62 -6.50 -3.21 5.22
C LEU A 62 -7.40 -4.09 4.36
N PHE A 63 -7.50 -5.36 4.67
CA PHE A 63 -8.32 -6.30 3.93
C PHE A 63 -9.68 -6.46 4.58
N ASP A 64 -10.74 -6.48 3.77
CA ASP A 64 -12.02 -7.01 4.19
C ASP A 64 -11.90 -8.50 4.50
N LYS A 65 -12.28 -8.91 5.71
CA LYS A 65 -12.11 -10.31 6.18
C LYS A 65 -12.95 -11.32 5.39
N SER A 66 -14.01 -10.89 4.71
CA SER A 66 -14.91 -11.76 3.96
C SER A 66 -14.55 -11.87 2.48
N THR A 67 -14.07 -10.76 1.89
CA THR A 67 -13.81 -10.67 0.46
C THR A 67 -12.34 -10.62 0.09
N GLY A 68 -11.46 -10.23 1.02
CA GLY A 68 -10.02 -10.08 0.80
C GLY A 68 -9.62 -8.83 0.02
N ILE A 69 -10.58 -7.96 -0.31
CA ILE A 69 -10.34 -6.71 -1.04
C ILE A 69 -9.63 -5.71 -0.13
N ILE A 70 -8.62 -5.02 -0.66
CA ILE A 70 -7.96 -3.91 0.04
C ILE A 70 -8.94 -2.73 0.13
N LYS A 71 -9.15 -2.22 1.34
CA LYS A 71 -10.00 -1.07 1.65
C LYS A 71 -9.19 0.16 2.02
N ASP A 72 -9.65 1.32 1.57
CA ASP A 72 -9.10 2.62 1.98
C ASP A 72 -9.53 2.98 3.41
N ARG A 73 -8.57 3.44 4.23
CA ARG A 73 -8.77 3.78 5.65
C ARG A 73 -9.69 4.98 5.87
N ILE A 74 -9.63 5.99 5.01
CA ILE A 74 -10.44 7.20 5.13
C ILE A 74 -11.89 6.84 4.84
N ILE A 75 -12.15 6.07 3.78
CA ILE A 75 -13.52 5.74 3.38
C ILE A 75 -14.19 4.83 4.43
N LEU A 76 -13.44 3.93 5.09
CA LEU A 76 -13.92 3.17 6.25
C LEU A 76 -14.42 4.04 7.42
N ALA A 77 -13.93 5.27 7.56
CA ALA A 77 -14.37 6.18 8.62
C ALA A 77 -15.66 6.95 8.28
N PHE A 78 -16.11 6.90 7.02
CA PHE A 78 -17.28 7.63 6.51
C PHE A 78 -18.36 6.67 5.95
N ASP A 79 -18.47 5.48 6.55
CA ASP A 79 -19.25 4.28 6.18
C ASP A 79 -20.78 4.48 6.13
N ASP A 80 -21.26 5.44 5.33
CA ASP A 80 -22.66 5.69 4.98
C ASP A 80 -22.92 5.64 3.45
N MET A 81 -21.88 5.42 2.65
CA MET A 81 -21.94 5.50 1.18
C MET A 81 -21.67 4.13 0.56
N GLY A 82 -22.68 3.28 0.43
CA GLY A 82 -22.57 1.90 -0.08
C GLY A 82 -22.13 1.75 -1.55
N ASP A 83 -20.98 2.32 -1.93
CA ASP A 83 -20.50 2.45 -3.30
C ASP A 83 -19.10 1.84 -3.50
N ASP A 84 -18.76 1.42 -4.72
CA ASP A 84 -17.55 0.66 -5.07
C ASP A 84 -16.21 1.42 -4.91
N HIS A 85 -16.23 2.63 -4.38
CA HIS A 85 -15.08 3.54 -4.24
C HIS A 85 -14.04 3.12 -3.18
N TYR A 86 -14.33 2.12 -2.35
CA TYR A 86 -13.45 1.65 -1.27
C TYR A 86 -12.14 0.99 -1.73
N LYS A 87 -11.99 0.69 -3.02
CA LYS A 87 -10.94 -0.20 -3.55
C LYS A 87 -9.60 0.51 -3.82
N TYR A 88 -9.60 1.84 -3.90
CA TYR A 88 -8.43 2.62 -4.31
C TYR A 88 -7.67 3.16 -3.12
N ASN A 89 -6.46 2.66 -2.90
CA ASN A 89 -5.53 3.23 -1.95
C ASN A 89 -4.49 4.08 -2.68
N HIS A 90 -3.86 4.99 -1.95
CA HIS A 90 -2.80 5.80 -2.48
C HIS A 90 -1.80 6.17 -1.39
N VAL A 91 -0.56 6.44 -1.82
CA VAL A 91 0.48 6.98 -0.96
C VAL A 91 1.20 8.09 -1.73
N LYS A 92 1.21 9.30 -1.17
CA LYS A 92 2.04 10.39 -1.69
C LYS A 92 3.45 10.27 -1.17
N THR A 93 4.40 10.35 -2.10
CA THR A 93 5.84 10.31 -1.80
C THR A 93 6.54 11.61 -2.17
N GLN A 94 5.80 12.64 -2.60
CA GLN A 94 6.33 13.89 -3.15
C GLN A 94 7.28 14.68 -2.25
N PHE A 95 7.29 14.41 -0.94
CA PHE A 95 8.21 15.04 0.02
C PHE A 95 9.24 14.05 0.57
N ALA A 96 9.19 12.78 0.14
CA ALA A 96 10.11 11.75 0.54
C ALA A 96 11.35 11.76 -0.38
N PRO A 97 12.51 11.33 0.13
CA PRO A 97 13.63 10.97 -0.74
C PRO A 97 13.23 9.93 -1.80
N ILE A 98 13.79 10.03 -3.02
CA ILE A 98 13.42 9.15 -4.15
C ILE A 98 13.58 7.65 -3.83
N ASN A 99 14.51 7.28 -2.95
CA ASN A 99 14.72 5.89 -2.55
C ASN A 99 13.53 5.34 -1.77
N ILE A 100 12.77 6.16 -1.04
CA ILE A 100 11.53 5.71 -0.38
C ILE A 100 10.49 5.31 -1.43
N HIS A 101 10.30 6.13 -2.46
CA HIS A 101 9.39 5.81 -3.56
C HIS A 101 9.80 4.51 -4.26
N ILE A 102 11.08 4.35 -4.60
CA ILE A 102 11.62 3.13 -5.20
C ILE A 102 11.38 1.91 -4.31
N THR A 103 11.63 2.02 -3.00
CA THR A 103 11.41 0.93 -2.04
C THR A 103 9.94 0.54 -1.96
N ILE A 104 9.02 1.51 -1.98
CA ILE A 104 7.58 1.25 -2.02
C ILE A 104 7.19 0.50 -3.30
N ILE A 105 7.69 0.92 -4.47
CA ILE A 105 7.41 0.23 -5.74
C ILE A 105 7.94 -1.21 -5.71
N LYS A 106 9.17 -1.42 -5.23
CA LYS A 106 9.74 -2.77 -5.09
C LYS A 106 8.95 -3.65 -4.14
N LEU A 107 8.48 -3.08 -3.02
CA LEU A 107 7.59 -3.77 -2.09
C LEU A 107 6.28 -4.17 -2.79
N LEU A 108 5.63 -3.26 -3.51
CA LEU A 108 4.39 -3.56 -4.23
C LEU A 108 4.57 -4.63 -5.31
N LYS A 109 5.69 -4.62 -6.05
CA LYS A 109 6.02 -5.68 -7.02
C LYS A 109 6.17 -7.05 -6.33
N TYR A 110 6.90 -7.09 -5.21
CA TYR A 110 7.05 -8.30 -4.40
C TYR A 110 5.69 -8.84 -3.92
N LEU A 111 4.84 -7.96 -3.36
CA LEU A 111 3.52 -8.34 -2.88
C LEU A 111 2.61 -8.83 -4.01
N LYS A 112 2.72 -8.24 -5.21
CA LYS A 112 1.98 -8.67 -6.39
C LYS A 112 2.29 -10.11 -6.76
N GLU A 113 3.56 -10.49 -6.76
CA GLU A 113 3.99 -11.85 -7.13
C GLU A 113 3.54 -12.90 -6.12
N LYS A 114 3.49 -12.55 -4.83
CA LYS A 114 3.28 -13.52 -3.75
C LYS A 114 1.84 -13.57 -3.22
N TYR A 115 1.22 -12.41 -2.99
CA TYR A 115 -0.03 -12.31 -2.23
C TYR A 115 -1.19 -11.66 -3.00
N LEU A 116 -0.88 -10.76 -3.93
CA LEU A 116 -1.84 -9.87 -4.58
C LEU A 116 -1.74 -10.00 -6.10
N SER A 117 -2.06 -11.17 -6.66
CA SER A 117 -1.83 -11.43 -8.09
C SER A 117 -2.58 -10.45 -9.01
N ASP A 118 -3.73 -9.96 -8.56
CA ASP A 118 -4.56 -8.97 -9.24
C ASP A 118 -4.19 -7.51 -8.91
N LEU A 119 -3.10 -7.26 -8.18
CA LEU A 119 -2.68 -5.90 -7.81
C LEU A 119 -2.50 -5.02 -9.05
N ILE A 120 -3.24 -3.92 -9.11
CA ILE A 120 -3.12 -2.87 -10.11
C ILE A 120 -2.43 -1.69 -9.43
N VAL A 121 -1.35 -1.20 -10.03
CA VAL A 121 -0.60 -0.04 -9.55
C VAL A 121 -0.55 1.00 -10.66
N THR A 122 -0.87 2.25 -10.30
CA THR A 122 -0.65 3.42 -11.15
C THR A 122 0.34 4.34 -10.43
N ASP A 123 1.52 4.48 -11.01
CA ASP A 123 2.61 5.26 -10.44
C ASP A 123 2.84 6.54 -11.25
N GLU A 124 2.55 7.71 -10.67
CA GLU A 124 2.79 9.01 -11.31
C GLU A 124 4.29 9.29 -11.55
N GLY A 125 5.17 8.55 -10.88
CA GLY A 125 6.62 8.58 -11.06
C GLY A 125 7.15 7.81 -12.28
N ASP A 126 6.31 7.01 -12.95
CA ASP A 126 6.65 6.06 -14.03
C ASP A 126 7.69 4.98 -13.64
N TYR A 127 8.12 4.89 -12.39
CA TYR A 127 9.14 3.95 -11.95
C TYR A 127 8.63 2.51 -11.94
N TRP A 128 7.34 2.30 -11.65
CA TRP A 128 6.70 0.98 -11.72
C TRP A 128 6.96 0.26 -13.06
N GLU A 129 6.79 0.95 -14.18
CA GLU A 129 6.96 0.39 -15.53
C GLU A 129 8.41 0.49 -16.03
N THR A 130 9.10 1.59 -15.72
CA THR A 130 10.40 1.89 -16.35
C THR A 130 11.61 1.42 -15.55
N GLU A 131 11.47 1.28 -14.22
CA GLU A 131 12.57 1.08 -13.27
C GLU A 131 13.71 2.11 -13.41
N ASN A 132 13.43 3.27 -14.01
CA ASN A 132 14.41 4.30 -14.31
C ASN A 132 14.44 5.37 -13.20
N ALA A 133 15.48 5.31 -12.36
CA ALA A 133 15.65 6.25 -11.24
C ALA A 133 15.94 7.70 -11.69
N GLU A 134 16.58 7.89 -12.85
CA GLU A 134 16.85 9.24 -13.39
C GLU A 134 15.55 9.89 -13.89
N LEU A 135 14.70 9.13 -14.57
CA LEU A 135 13.36 9.57 -14.97
C LEU A 135 12.54 9.95 -13.74
N LEU A 136 12.55 9.11 -12.70
CA LEU A 136 11.86 9.39 -11.45
C LEU A 136 12.37 10.68 -10.81
N GLN A 137 13.70 10.86 -10.68
CA GLN A 137 14.29 12.07 -10.11
C GLN A 137 13.84 13.33 -10.84
N SER A 138 13.80 13.30 -12.18
CA SER A 138 13.36 14.46 -12.98
C SER A 138 11.92 14.90 -12.73
N LYS A 139 11.09 14.04 -12.12
CA LYS A 139 9.70 14.35 -11.73
C LYS A 139 9.58 14.90 -10.31
N PHE A 140 10.58 14.65 -9.46
CA PHE A 140 10.66 15.18 -8.09
C PHE A 140 11.17 16.63 -8.05
N ASP A 141 11.94 17.03 -9.07
CA ASP A 141 12.52 18.37 -9.24
C ASP A 141 11.50 19.38 -9.82
#